data_AF-A0A0V1JSF3-F1
#
_entry.id   AF-A0A0V1JSF3-F1
#
_cell.length_a   1.000
_cell.length_b   1.000
_cell.length_c   1.000
_cell.angle_alpha   90.00
_cell.angle_beta   90.00
_cell.angle_gamma   90.00
#
_symmetry.space_group_name_H-M   'P 1'
#
loop_
_entity.id
_entity.type
_entity.pdbx_description
1 polymer ?
#
loop_
_entity_poly.entity_id
_entity_poly.type
_entity_poly.pdbx_seq_one_letter_code
_entity_poly.pdbx_strand_id
1 'polypeptide(L)'
;MKQFDPTSSKWQVCCCHVTSAAYTIALVELLVAAVISTVLIPMSVNEITFHSTRILYAIAAGVALIWSFGQLVLIYDIRRRHLDRLSLYVFVQGIVFILMLFLIISIFLARQLRHKSNSDEEDIYSESMFSIVMAFFFAAGAMGITIYSIYVLLLLKRYMTAEKKHSEVMMQIQDIVHQQSLPEVNATDGPS
;
A
#
# COMPACT_ATOMS: atom_id res chain seq x y z
N MET A 1 -13.25 -27.66 7.47
CA MET A 1 -12.72 -26.38 6.96
C MET A 1 -12.73 -26.40 5.42
N LYS A 2 -13.87 -26.11 4.77
CA LYS A 2 -13.99 -26.09 3.29
C LYS A 2 -14.11 -24.68 2.69
N GLN A 3 -14.15 -23.64 3.52
CA GLN A 3 -14.41 -22.27 3.08
C GLN A 3 -13.17 -21.53 2.55
N PHE A 4 -11.97 -22.08 2.75
CA PHE A 4 -10.69 -21.47 2.40
C PHE A 4 -9.82 -22.41 1.57
N ASP A 5 -10.42 -23.28 0.77
CA ASP A 5 -9.65 -24.14 -0.14
C ASP A 5 -9.04 -23.27 -1.26
N PRO A 6 -7.70 -23.22 -1.40
CA PRO A 6 -7.02 -22.43 -2.42
C PRO A 6 -7.33 -22.87 -3.85
N THR A 7 -7.81 -24.11 -4.02
CA THR A 7 -8.26 -24.65 -5.29
C THR A 7 -9.73 -24.33 -5.58
N SER A 8 -10.48 -23.81 -4.60
CA SER A 8 -11.87 -23.42 -4.83
C SER A 8 -11.97 -22.19 -5.73
N SER A 9 -12.88 -22.26 -6.69
CA SER A 9 -13.14 -21.17 -7.64
C SER A 9 -13.54 -19.86 -6.95
N LYS A 10 -14.30 -19.93 -5.86
CA LYS A 10 -14.71 -18.75 -5.06
C LYS A 10 -13.51 -18.01 -4.46
N TRP A 11 -12.49 -18.74 -4.04
CA TRP A 11 -11.28 -18.18 -3.46
C TRP A 11 -10.37 -17.54 -4.51
N GLN A 12 -10.19 -18.20 -5.65
CA GLN A 12 -9.44 -17.66 -6.79
C GLN A 12 -10.07 -16.36 -7.32
N VAL A 13 -11.40 -16.33 -7.40
CA VAL A 13 -12.16 -15.13 -7.76
C VAL A 13 -11.93 -14.01 -6.75
N CYS A 14 -11.97 -14.29 -5.44
CA CYS A 14 -11.69 -13.31 -4.40
C CYS A 14 -10.28 -12.70 -4.51
N CYS A 15 -9.24 -13.52 -4.65
CA CYS A 15 -7.86 -13.05 -4.82
C CYS A 15 -7.69 -12.18 -6.08
N CYS A 16 -8.31 -12.56 -7.20
CA CYS A 16 -8.32 -11.78 -8.44
C CYS A 16 -9.06 -10.44 -8.27
N HIS A 17 -10.17 -10.41 -7.53
CA HIS A 17 -10.91 -9.17 -7.25
C HIS A 17 -10.09 -8.22 -6.37
N VAL A 18 -9.42 -8.72 -5.32
CA VAL A 18 -8.61 -7.86 -4.44
C VAL A 18 -7.40 -7.29 -5.18
N THR A 19 -6.73 -8.07 -6.04
CA THR A 19 -5.62 -7.56 -6.86
C THR A 19 -6.09 -6.57 -7.92
N SER A 20 -7.24 -6.80 -8.56
CA SER A 20 -7.84 -5.86 -9.50
C SER A 20 -8.27 -4.56 -8.82
N ALA A 21 -8.88 -4.64 -7.64
CA ALA A 21 -9.25 -3.47 -6.85
C ALA A 21 -8.02 -2.67 -6.38
N ALA A 22 -6.96 -3.35 -5.93
CA ALA A 22 -5.70 -2.69 -5.57
C ALA A 22 -5.07 -1.96 -6.78
N TYR A 23 -5.15 -2.57 -7.97
CA TYR A 23 -4.66 -1.96 -9.21
C TYR A 23 -5.46 -0.70 -9.61
N THR A 24 -6.80 -0.75 -9.53
CA THR A 24 -7.63 0.41 -9.87
C THR A 24 -7.46 1.55 -8.87
N ILE A 25 -7.40 1.26 -7.57
CA ILE A 25 -7.15 2.28 -6.55
C ILE A 25 -5.77 2.92 -6.74
N ALA A 26 -4.72 2.12 -7.02
CA ALA A 26 -3.38 2.64 -7.29
C ALA A 26 -3.33 3.59 -8.51
N LEU A 27 -4.11 3.29 -9.56
CA LEU A 27 -4.25 4.19 -10.72
C LEU A 27 -4.92 5.51 -10.36
N VAL A 28 -5.99 5.47 -9.55
CA VAL A 28 -6.67 6.68 -9.07
C VAL A 28 -5.73 7.50 -8.20
N GLU A 29 -4.99 6.87 -7.29
CA GLU A 29 -3.99 7.55 -6.46
C GLU A 29 -2.87 8.19 -7.30
N LEU A 30 -2.39 7.50 -8.33
CA LEU A 30 -1.40 8.05 -9.26
C LEU A 30 -1.92 9.31 -9.96
N LEU A 31 -3.18 9.29 -10.42
CA LEU A 31 -3.82 10.44 -11.04
C LEU A 31 -3.89 11.63 -10.06
N VAL A 32 -4.34 11.38 -8.83
CA VAL A 32 -4.43 12.39 -7.77
C VAL A 32 -3.05 12.96 -7.45
N ALA A 33 -2.04 12.11 -7.27
CA ALA A 33 -0.66 12.53 -7.01
C ALA A 33 -0.10 13.40 -8.15
N ALA A 34 -0.40 13.06 -9.40
CA ALA A 34 0.02 13.82 -10.57
C ALA A 34 -0.65 15.20 -10.60
N VAL A 35 -1.97 15.28 -10.37
CA VAL A 35 -2.71 16.56 -10.32
C VAL A 35 -2.21 17.46 -9.20
N ILE A 36 -1.95 16.89 -8.02
CA ILE A 36 -1.39 17.66 -6.89
C ILE A 36 0.02 18.18 -7.26
N SER A 37 0.85 17.36 -7.90
CA SER A 37 2.20 17.76 -8.32
C SER A 37 2.17 18.89 -9.35
N THR A 38 1.28 18.82 -10.35
CA THR A 38 1.16 19.87 -11.39
C THR A 38 0.67 21.20 -10.85
N VAL A 39 -0.08 21.20 -9.73
CA VAL A 39 -0.51 22.43 -9.06
C VAL A 39 0.58 22.98 -8.13
N LEU A 40 1.25 22.11 -7.34
CA LEU A 40 2.23 22.53 -6.34
C LEU A 40 3.57 22.99 -6.94
N ILE A 41 4.01 22.39 -8.05
CA ILE A 41 5.29 22.78 -8.68
C ILE A 41 5.27 24.26 -9.11
N PRO A 42 4.29 24.75 -9.88
CA PRO A 42 4.19 26.17 -10.21
C PRO A 42 4.11 27.08 -8.98
N MET A 43 3.34 26.69 -7.95
CA MET A 43 3.25 27.45 -6.69
C MET A 43 4.62 27.55 -5.99
N SER A 44 5.42 26.49 -6.00
CA SER A 44 6.77 26.49 -5.40
C SER A 44 7.79 27.34 -6.17
N VAL A 45 7.54 27.64 -7.45
CA VAL A 45 8.45 28.42 -8.31
C VAL A 45 8.04 29.88 -8.39
N ASN A 46 6.74 30.15 -8.48
CA ASN A 46 6.18 31.47 -8.76
C ASN A 46 5.79 32.25 -7.50
N GLU A 47 5.89 31.67 -6.30
CA GLU A 47 5.56 32.40 -5.06
C GLU A 47 6.71 33.33 -4.65
N ILE A 48 6.48 34.63 -4.82
CA ILE A 48 7.48 35.70 -4.66
C ILE A 48 7.44 36.30 -3.23
N THR A 49 6.34 36.11 -2.50
CA THR A 49 5.99 36.88 -1.30
C THR A 49 6.59 36.35 0.00
N PHE A 50 6.76 35.04 0.20
CA PHE A 50 7.35 34.49 1.42
C PHE A 50 8.23 33.26 1.17
N HIS A 51 9.50 33.33 1.56
CA HIS A 51 10.45 32.22 1.43
C HIS A 51 9.98 30.94 2.16
N SER A 52 9.32 31.07 3.32
CA SER A 52 8.88 29.92 4.12
C SER A 52 7.71 29.14 3.49
N THR A 53 6.76 29.82 2.83
CA THR A 53 5.64 29.14 2.14
C THR A 53 6.11 28.47 0.87
N ARG A 54 7.03 29.11 0.14
CA ARG A 54 7.68 28.56 -1.04
C ARG A 54 8.40 27.25 -0.76
N ILE A 55 9.19 27.19 0.33
CA ILE A 55 9.87 25.96 0.77
C ILE A 55 8.86 24.87 1.11
N LEU A 56 7.77 25.24 1.79
CA LEU A 56 6.74 24.30 2.18
C LEU A 56 6.02 23.71 0.95
N TYR A 57 5.70 24.51 -0.08
CA TYR A 57 5.16 24.00 -1.34
C TYR A 57 6.16 23.14 -2.12
N ALA A 58 7.45 23.48 -2.10
CA ALA A 58 8.49 22.66 -2.71
C ALA A 58 8.61 21.28 -2.06
N ILE A 59 8.57 21.22 -0.72
CA ILE A 59 8.58 19.96 0.04
C ILE A 59 7.30 19.16 -0.28
N ALA A 60 6.15 19.82 -0.28
CA ALA A 60 4.86 19.22 -0.60
C ALA A 60 4.84 18.62 -2.03
N ALA A 61 5.39 19.34 -3.02
CA ALA A 61 5.57 18.85 -4.38
C ALA A 61 6.52 17.64 -4.43
N GLY A 62 7.64 17.69 -3.68
CA GLY A 62 8.58 16.57 -3.58
C GLY A 62 7.93 15.30 -3.03
N VAL A 63 7.12 15.43 -1.97
CA VAL A 63 6.35 14.31 -1.40
C VAL A 63 5.34 13.76 -2.40
N ALA A 64 4.64 14.61 -3.14
CA ALA A 64 3.70 14.18 -4.17
C ALA A 64 4.38 13.44 -5.32
N LEU A 65 5.59 13.87 -5.73
CA LEU A 65 6.40 13.17 -6.72
C LEU A 65 6.86 11.79 -6.23
N ILE A 66 7.38 11.69 -5.00
CA ILE A 66 7.76 10.41 -4.39
C ILE A 66 6.56 9.47 -4.31
N TRP A 67 5.39 9.99 -3.94
CA TRP A 67 4.15 9.23 -3.92
C TRP A 67 3.77 8.71 -5.32
N SER A 68 3.78 9.58 -6.34
CA SER A 68 3.47 9.16 -7.72
C SER A 68 4.41 8.07 -8.22
N PHE A 69 5.70 8.17 -7.90
CA PHE A 69 6.68 7.14 -8.23
C PHE A 69 6.40 5.83 -7.49
N GLY A 70 6.04 5.90 -6.22
CA GLY A 70 5.58 4.75 -5.44
C GLY A 70 4.40 4.04 -6.09
N GLN A 71 3.38 4.79 -6.54
CA GLN A 71 2.24 4.22 -7.24
C GLN A 71 2.60 3.55 -8.57
N LEU A 72 3.50 4.14 -9.36
CA LEU A 72 4.00 3.52 -10.59
C LEU A 72 4.69 2.18 -10.31
N VAL A 73 5.52 2.12 -9.27
CA VAL A 73 6.19 0.88 -8.85
C VAL A 73 5.16 -0.16 -8.40
N LEU A 74 4.15 0.23 -7.63
CA LEU A 74 3.08 -0.68 -7.20
C LEU A 74 2.33 -1.27 -8.39
N ILE A 75 1.88 -0.43 -9.32
CA ILE A 75 1.14 -0.83 -10.52
C ILE A 75 1.98 -1.83 -11.33
N TYR A 76 3.28 -1.55 -11.48
CA TYR A 76 4.20 -2.42 -12.19
C TYR A 76 4.40 -3.76 -11.49
N ASP A 77 4.58 -3.77 -10.16
CA ASP A 77 4.77 -4.99 -9.38
C ASP A 77 3.49 -5.84 -9.30
N ILE A 78 2.30 -5.22 -9.24
CA ILE A 78 1.01 -5.92 -9.35
C ILE A 78 0.90 -6.57 -10.74
N ARG A 79 1.24 -5.85 -11.81
CA ARG A 79 1.16 -6.36 -13.19
C ARG A 79 2.12 -7.53 -13.42
N ARG A 80 3.32 -7.48 -12.83
CA ARG A 80 4.30 -8.58 -12.89
C ARG A 80 4.09 -9.67 -11.83
N ARG A 81 3.09 -9.54 -10.96
CA ARG A 81 2.81 -10.45 -9.84
C ARG A 81 3.99 -10.64 -8.87
N HIS A 82 4.85 -9.63 -8.72
CA HIS A 82 5.99 -9.65 -7.79
C HIS A 82 5.54 -9.33 -6.35
N LEU A 83 4.71 -10.21 -5.77
CA LEU A 83 4.10 -10.00 -4.45
C LEU A 83 5.12 -9.90 -3.30
N ASP A 84 6.38 -10.34 -3.49
CA ASP A 84 7.44 -10.23 -2.48
C ASP A 84 7.85 -8.76 -2.21
N ARG A 85 7.74 -7.89 -3.22
CA ARG A 85 8.13 -6.48 -3.12
C ARG A 85 7.05 -5.59 -2.49
N LEU A 86 5.82 -6.10 -2.36
CA LEU A 86 4.70 -5.39 -1.72
C LEU A 86 4.98 -5.02 -0.26
N SER A 87 5.79 -5.81 0.46
CA SER A 87 6.19 -5.48 1.84
C SER A 87 7.05 -4.22 1.90
N LEU A 88 7.98 -4.06 0.97
CA LEU A 88 8.83 -2.87 0.89
C LEU A 88 8.01 -1.65 0.48
N TYR A 89 7.04 -1.85 -0.42
CA TYR A 89 6.06 -0.82 -0.77
C TYR A 89 5.29 -0.32 0.46
N VAL A 90 4.70 -1.21 1.27
CA VAL A 90 3.97 -0.80 2.49
C VAL A 90 4.84 0.03 3.44
N PHE A 91 6.12 -0.33 3.58
CA PHE A 91 7.05 0.42 4.42
C PHE A 91 7.32 1.84 3.86
N VAL A 92 7.67 1.95 2.58
CA VAL A 92 7.92 3.25 1.93
C VAL A 92 6.67 4.12 1.94
N GLN A 93 5.51 3.54 1.61
CA GLN A 93 4.21 4.20 1.65
C GLN A 93 3.88 4.73 3.05
N GLY A 94 4.19 3.95 4.09
CA GLY A 94 4.02 4.35 5.48
C GLY A 94 4.85 5.58 5.86
N ILE A 95 6.08 5.67 5.38
CA ILE A 95 6.93 6.87 5.57
C ILE A 95 6.30 8.07 4.87
N VAL A 96 5.89 7.92 3.61
CA VAL A 96 5.24 9.00 2.84
C VAL A 96 3.95 9.46 3.53
N PHE A 97 3.16 8.54 4.07
CA PHE A 97 1.95 8.84 4.83
C PHE A 97 2.25 9.68 6.09
N ILE A 98 3.27 9.30 6.87
CA ILE A 98 3.70 10.08 8.04
C ILE A 98 4.16 11.49 7.63
N LEU A 99 4.91 11.61 6.54
CA LEU A 99 5.36 12.90 6.01
C LEU A 99 4.18 13.77 5.55
N MET A 100 3.16 13.18 4.92
CA MET A 100 1.93 13.91 4.56
C MET A 100 1.19 14.42 5.80
N LEU A 101 1.04 13.60 6.85
CA LEU A 101 0.42 14.05 8.10
C LEU A 101 1.22 15.18 8.75
N PHE A 102 2.54 15.08 8.76
CA PHE A 102 3.41 16.13 9.29
C PHE A 102 3.24 17.45 8.51
N LEU A 103 3.14 17.38 7.18
CA LEU A 103 2.89 18.56 6.34
C LEU A 103 1.52 19.17 6.60
N ILE A 104 0.46 18.36 6.71
CA ILE A 104 -0.89 18.82 7.05
C ILE A 104 -0.87 19.59 8.37
N ILE A 105 -0.26 19.01 9.42
CA ILE A 105 -0.16 19.63 10.75
C ILE A 105 0.66 20.94 10.66
N SER A 106 1.77 20.92 9.93
CA SER A 106 2.65 22.10 9.77
C SER A 106 1.93 23.25 9.06
N ILE A 107 1.16 22.97 8.01
CA ILE A 107 0.36 23.97 7.29
C ILE A 107 -0.73 24.53 8.20
N PHE A 108 -1.42 23.65 8.95
CA PHE A 108 -2.48 24.07 9.87
C PHE A 108 -1.93 24.96 10.99
N LEU A 109 -0.77 24.59 11.55
CA LEU A 109 -0.09 25.38 12.58
C LEU A 109 0.40 26.72 12.04
N ALA A 110 0.97 26.73 10.82
CA ALA A 110 1.39 27.97 10.16
C ALA A 110 0.21 28.92 9.91
N ARG A 111 -0.96 28.38 9.53
CA ARG A 111 -2.20 29.16 9.37
C ARG A 111 -2.66 29.77 10.70
N GLN A 112 -2.71 28.98 11.76
CA GLN A 112 -3.14 29.44 13.09
C GLN A 112 -2.21 30.53 13.65
N LEU A 113 -0.89 30.40 13.46
CA LEU A 113 0.08 31.39 13.90
C LEU A 113 -0.04 32.72 13.12
N ARG A 114 -0.37 32.67 11.82
CA ARG A 114 -0.58 33.86 10.99
C ARG A 114 -1.92 34.54 11.21
N HIS A 115 -2.99 33.78 11.48
CA HIS A 115 -4.33 34.33 11.72
C HIS A 115 -4.37 35.27 12.94
N LYS A 116 -3.42 35.09 13.87
CA LYS A 116 -3.25 35.94 15.03
C LYS A 116 -2.51 37.26 14.73
N SER A 117 -1.90 37.41 13.56
CA SER A 117 -0.90 38.43 13.28
C SER A 117 -1.35 39.55 12.34
N ASN A 118 -2.29 39.35 11.41
CA ASN A 118 -2.73 40.38 10.45
C ASN A 118 -4.06 40.00 9.79
N SER A 119 -5.10 40.84 9.94
CA SER A 119 -6.47 40.57 9.46
C SER A 119 -6.72 40.89 7.97
N ASP A 120 -5.86 41.66 7.31
CA ASP A 120 -6.25 42.32 6.05
C ASP A 120 -5.72 41.64 4.78
N GLU A 121 -4.83 40.64 4.87
CA GLU A 121 -4.33 39.83 3.73
C GLU A 121 -4.93 38.40 3.70
N GLU A 122 -5.88 38.09 4.57
CA GLU A 122 -6.29 36.71 4.89
C GLU A 122 -7.11 36.02 3.81
N ASP A 123 -7.97 36.73 3.08
CA ASP A 123 -9.05 36.06 2.32
C ASP A 123 -8.57 35.29 1.08
N ILE A 124 -7.57 35.80 0.34
CA ILE A 124 -7.10 35.16 -0.90
C ILE A 124 -6.11 34.02 -0.63
N TYR A 125 -5.28 34.13 0.41
CA TYR A 125 -4.31 33.10 0.80
C TYR A 125 -4.96 31.94 1.58
N SER A 126 -6.03 32.22 2.32
CA SER A 126 -6.77 31.24 3.14
C SER A 126 -7.43 30.14 2.30
N GLU A 127 -7.97 30.48 1.12
CA GLU A 127 -8.73 29.55 0.29
C GLU A 127 -7.83 28.53 -0.45
N SER A 128 -6.70 28.99 -0.99
CA SER A 128 -5.73 28.13 -1.68
C SER A 128 -5.02 27.16 -0.71
N MET A 129 -4.65 27.62 0.49
CA MET A 129 -4.09 26.74 1.53
C MET A 129 -5.10 25.71 2.03
N PHE A 130 -6.36 26.08 2.20
CA PHE A 130 -7.42 25.15 2.61
C PHE A 130 -7.63 24.04 1.57
N SER A 131 -7.69 24.40 0.28
CA SER A 131 -7.83 23.44 -0.82
C SER A 131 -6.67 22.42 -0.85
N ILE A 132 -5.43 22.88 -0.65
CA ILE A 132 -4.25 22.02 -0.60
C ILE A 132 -4.29 21.07 0.61
N VAL A 133 -4.69 21.56 1.79
CA VAL A 133 -4.84 20.73 2.99
C VAL A 133 -5.91 19.66 2.77
N MET A 134 -7.05 20.02 2.19
CA MET A 134 -8.11 19.06 1.87
C MET A 134 -7.62 18.01 0.85
N ALA A 135 -6.87 18.42 -0.17
CA ALA A 135 -6.26 17.49 -1.13
C ALA A 135 -5.29 16.51 -0.45
N PHE A 136 -4.46 16.97 0.49
CA PHE A 136 -3.59 16.10 1.27
C PHE A 136 -4.36 15.16 2.21
N PHE A 137 -5.47 15.59 2.80
CA PHE A 137 -6.33 14.71 3.59
C PHE A 137 -6.97 13.61 2.75
N PHE A 138 -7.49 13.94 1.56
CA PHE A 138 -8.02 12.94 0.63
C PHE A 138 -6.93 11.98 0.15
N ALA A 139 -5.74 12.49 -0.16
CA ALA A 139 -4.57 11.68 -0.52
C ALA A 139 -4.16 10.70 0.60
N ALA A 140 -4.09 11.19 1.84
CA ALA A 140 -3.77 10.36 3.00
C ALA A 140 -4.85 9.28 3.25
N GLY A 141 -6.13 9.63 3.10
CA GLY A 141 -7.23 8.68 3.21
C GLY A 141 -7.16 7.58 2.15
N ALA A 142 -6.91 7.96 0.89
CA ALA A 142 -6.73 7.00 -0.20
C ALA A 142 -5.55 6.06 0.08
N MET A 143 -4.38 6.61 0.42
CA MET A 143 -3.19 5.81 0.76
C MET A 143 -3.48 4.78 1.86
N GLY A 144 -4.25 5.17 2.88
CA GLY A 144 -4.64 4.28 3.96
C GLY A 144 -5.42 3.06 3.46
N ILE A 145 -6.35 3.26 2.52
CA ILE A 145 -7.13 2.19 1.89
C ILE A 145 -6.22 1.28 1.06
N THR A 146 -5.27 1.84 0.30
CA THR A 146 -4.32 1.06 -0.51
C THR A 146 -3.37 0.23 0.35
N ILE A 147 -2.84 0.81 1.43
CA ILE A 147 -2.00 0.10 2.40
C ILE A 147 -2.80 -1.05 3.04
N TYR A 148 -4.03 -0.79 3.46
CA TYR A 148 -4.89 -1.82 4.05
C TYR A 148 -5.17 -2.96 3.06
N SER A 149 -5.46 -2.63 1.79
CA SER A 149 -5.72 -3.61 0.74
C SER A 149 -4.50 -4.52 0.49
N ILE A 150 -3.29 -3.94 0.47
CA ILE A 150 -2.04 -4.70 0.33
C ILE A 150 -1.75 -5.52 1.58
N TYR A 151 -2.03 -4.98 2.76
CA TYR A 151 -1.88 -5.71 4.02
C TYR A 151 -2.75 -6.97 4.05
N VAL A 152 -4.01 -6.88 3.60
CA VAL A 152 -4.89 -8.05 3.44
C VAL A 152 -4.29 -9.06 2.45
N LEU A 153 -3.75 -8.61 1.30
CA LEU A 153 -3.06 -9.49 0.34
C LEU A 153 -1.84 -10.20 0.96
N LEU A 154 -1.05 -9.51 1.79
CA LEU A 154 0.10 -10.08 2.48
C LEU A 154 -0.31 -11.11 3.53
N LEU A 155 -1.37 -10.83 4.30
CA LEU A 155 -1.94 -11.79 5.25
C LEU A 155 -2.45 -13.05 4.55
N LEU A 156 -3.17 -12.88 3.44
CA LEU A 156 -3.64 -13.98 2.61
C LEU A 156 -2.47 -14.85 2.12
N LYS A 157 -1.39 -14.21 1.62
CA LYS A 157 -0.19 -14.93 1.20
C LYS A 157 0.46 -15.71 2.34
N ARG A 158 0.62 -15.09 3.52
CA ARG A 158 1.18 -15.77 4.70
C ARG A 158 0.35 -16.98 5.12
N TYR A 159 -0.97 -16.83 5.09
CA TYR A 159 -1.90 -17.92 5.39
C TYR A 159 -1.74 -19.08 4.40
N MET A 160 -1.71 -18.80 3.10
CA MET A 160 -1.51 -19.79 2.03
C MET A 160 -0.19 -20.56 2.19
N THR A 161 0.90 -19.86 2.51
CA THR A 161 2.19 -20.51 2.73
C THR A 161 2.17 -21.42 3.96
N ALA A 162 1.48 -21.00 5.03
CA ALA A 162 1.33 -21.82 6.23
C ALA A 162 0.47 -23.06 5.97
N GLU A 163 -0.63 -22.92 5.23
CA GLU A 163 -1.51 -24.03 4.87
C GLU A 163 -0.80 -25.03 3.95
N LYS A 164 -0.05 -24.55 2.94
CA LYS A 164 0.76 -25.41 2.07
C LYS A 164 1.76 -26.23 2.87
N LYS A 165 2.48 -25.60 3.81
CA LYS A 165 3.42 -26.30 4.70
C LYS A 165 2.72 -27.35 5.56
N HIS A 166 1.52 -27.04 6.08
CA HIS A 166 0.74 -27.99 6.85
C HIS A 166 0.28 -29.18 6.00
N SER A 167 -0.17 -28.94 4.76
CA SER A 167 -0.59 -30.01 3.83
C SER A 167 0.57 -30.91 3.43
N GLU A 168 1.75 -30.35 3.16
CA GLU A 168 2.97 -31.13 2.87
C GLU A 168 3.36 -32.04 4.04
N VAL A 169 3.35 -31.51 5.27
CA VAL A 169 3.61 -32.30 6.49
C VAL A 169 2.56 -33.40 6.66
N MET A 170 1.28 -33.11 6.41
CA MET A 170 0.21 -34.08 6.54
C MET A 170 0.32 -35.21 5.51
N MET A 171 0.70 -34.89 4.26
CA MET A 171 0.99 -35.91 3.24
C MET A 171 2.18 -36.78 3.63
N GLN A 172 3.27 -36.20 4.13
CA GLN A 172 4.42 -36.98 4.62
C GLN A 172 4.04 -37.94 5.75
N ILE A 173 3.22 -37.49 6.71
CA ILE A 173 2.72 -38.34 7.79
C ILE A 173 1.84 -39.47 7.23
N GLN A 174 0.97 -39.17 6.26
CA GLN A 174 0.10 -40.15 5.65
C GLN A 174 0.89 -41.21 4.85
N ASP A 175 1.95 -40.80 4.14
CA ASP A 175 2.86 -41.72 3.45
C ASP A 175 3.62 -42.62 4.43
N ILE A 176 4.10 -42.09 5.56
CA ILE A 176 4.78 -42.88 6.61
C ILE A 176 3.80 -43.91 7.21
N VAL A 177 2.57 -43.49 7.53
CA VAL A 177 1.53 -44.38 8.05
C VAL A 177 1.15 -45.45 7.02
N HIS A 178 1.12 -45.10 5.73
CA HIS A 178 0.85 -46.06 4.67
C HIS A 178 1.99 -47.07 4.49
N GLN A 179 3.25 -46.63 4.55
CA GLN A 179 4.42 -47.51 4.54
C GLN A 179 4.48 -48.45 5.74
N GLN A 180 4.08 -47.99 6.93
CA GLN A 180 4.03 -48.82 8.14
C GLN A 180 2.84 -49.79 8.20
N SER A 181 1.79 -49.56 7.40
CA SER A 181 0.61 -50.43 7.33
C SER A 181 0.68 -51.47 6.21
N LEU A 182 1.69 -51.39 5.33
CA LEU A 182 2.02 -52.46 4.40
C LEU A 182 2.71 -53.60 5.16
N PRO A 183 2.16 -54.83 5.13
CA PRO A 183 2.79 -55.95 5.83
C PRO A 183 4.18 -56.21 5.24
N GLU A 184 5.17 -56.41 6.11
CA GLU A 184 6.45 -57.01 5.73
C GLU A 184 6.12 -58.32 5.00
N VAL A 185 6.31 -58.34 3.67
CA VAL A 185 6.37 -59.59 2.92
C VAL A 185 7.62 -60.28 3.43
N ASN A 186 7.40 -61.15 4.41
CA ASN A 186 8.40 -61.99 5.04
C ASN A 186 9.00 -62.86 3.94
N ALA A 187 10.14 -62.46 3.38
CA ALA A 187 10.94 -63.26 2.49
C ALA A 187 11.67 -64.33 3.31
N THR A 188 10.91 -65.23 3.93
CA THR A 188 11.38 -66.52 4.43
C THR A 188 10.96 -67.58 3.43
N ASP A 189 11.69 -67.67 2.32
CA ASP A 189 11.77 -68.90 1.54
C ASP A 189 13.26 -69.24 1.41
N GLY A 190 13.73 -70.03 2.37
CA GLY A 190 14.94 -70.82 2.15
C GLY A 190 14.59 -72.01 1.25
N PRO A 191 15.50 -72.43 0.36
CA PRO A 191 15.51 -73.78 -0.13
C PRO A 191 16.63 -74.58 0.53
N SER A 192 16.17 -75.64 1.19
CA SER A 192 16.74 -76.99 1.34
C SER A 192 17.95 -77.34 0.47
#